data_AF-A0A7K0G1Z9-F1
#
_entry.id   AF-A0A7K0G1Z9-F1
#
_cell.length_a   1.000
_cell.length_b   1.000
_cell.length_c   1.000
_cell.angle_alpha   90.00
_cell.angle_beta   90.00
_cell.angle_gamma   90.00
#
_symmetry.space_group_name_H-M   'P 1'
#
loop_
_entity.id
_entity.type
_entity.pdbx_description
1 polymer ?
#
loop_
_entity_poly.entity_id
_entity_poly.type
_entity_poly.pdbx_seq_one_letter_code
_entity_poly.pdbx_strand_id
1 'polypeptide(L)'
;MALLSFETKAQTKIALFDGTIVGGYVDHGGYINCIGPSIKYLKKPFSISAGLLPSLRIKEDKVAAGATKNSLITPSLGLGLTAVFNHIALQLPLYYNAKTSAKNGEWNVGVGLGYKL
;
A
#
# COMPACT_ATOMS: atom_id res chain seq x y z
N MET A 1 -19.23 -48.55 -12.22
CA MET A 1 -18.14 -47.64 -11.82
C MET A 1 -18.72 -46.23 -11.83
N ALA A 2 -19.08 -45.69 -10.66
CA ALA A 2 -19.72 -44.37 -10.56
C ALA A 2 -18.65 -43.28 -10.45
N LEU A 3 -18.69 -42.30 -11.37
CA LEU A 3 -17.89 -41.09 -11.30
C LEU A 3 -18.52 -40.15 -10.27
N LEU A 4 -17.80 -39.90 -9.16
CA LEU A 4 -18.17 -38.87 -8.19
C LEU A 4 -17.71 -37.52 -8.72
N SER A 5 -18.66 -36.69 -9.15
CA SER A 5 -18.41 -35.29 -9.48
C SER A 5 -18.38 -34.46 -8.19
N PHE A 6 -17.20 -33.94 -7.84
CA PHE A 6 -17.06 -32.96 -6.76
C PHE A 6 -17.18 -31.55 -7.34
N GLU A 7 -18.31 -30.88 -7.07
CA GLU A 7 -18.42 -29.44 -7.33
C GLU A 7 -17.73 -28.67 -6.21
N THR A 8 -16.61 -28.01 -6.54
CA THR A 8 -15.97 -27.06 -5.65
C THR A 8 -16.80 -25.77 -5.66
N LYS A 9 -17.63 -25.56 -4.63
CA LYS A 9 -18.28 -24.26 -4.42
C LYS A 9 -17.19 -23.20 -4.24
N ALA A 10 -17.06 -22.29 -5.19
CA ALA A 10 -16.20 -21.12 -5.08
C ALA A 10 -16.73 -20.24 -3.94
N GLN A 11 -16.20 -20.43 -2.73
CA GLN A 11 -16.52 -19.58 -1.59
C GLN A 11 -15.75 -18.27 -1.74
N THR A 12 -16.45 -17.19 -2.07
CA THR A 12 -15.89 -15.85 -2.13
C THR A 12 -15.42 -15.43 -0.74
N LYS A 13 -14.13 -15.60 -0.44
CA LYS A 13 -13.54 -15.05 0.78
C LYS A 13 -13.45 -13.54 0.60
N ILE A 14 -14.34 -12.81 1.29
CA ILE A 14 -14.16 -11.37 1.49
C ILE A 14 -12.95 -11.21 2.40
N ALA A 15 -11.78 -10.94 1.82
CA ALA A 15 -10.58 -10.63 2.56
C ALA A 15 -10.38 -9.11 2.55
N LEU A 16 -10.42 -8.49 3.73
CA LEU A 16 -10.08 -7.06 3.91
C LEU A 16 -8.58 -6.80 3.64
N PHE A 17 -7.76 -7.86 3.63
CA PHE A 17 -6.31 -7.79 3.47
C PHE A 17 -5.79 -8.95 2.60
N ASP A 18 -4.99 -8.63 1.58
CA ASP A 18 -4.39 -9.57 0.62
C ASP A 18 -3.08 -10.23 1.14
N GLY A 19 -2.80 -10.13 2.44
CA GLY A 19 -1.60 -10.74 3.02
C GLY A 19 -0.28 -10.08 2.61
N THR A 20 -0.32 -8.91 1.96
CA THR A 20 0.86 -8.21 1.44
C THR A 20 1.15 -6.95 2.25
N ILE A 21 2.32 -6.91 2.88
CA ILE A 21 2.82 -5.73 3.61
C ILE A 21 4.02 -5.18 2.85
N VAL A 22 4.06 -3.87 2.66
CA VAL A 22 5.17 -3.18 1.99
C VAL A 22 5.71 -2.08 2.89
N GLY A 23 7.02 -2.09 3.13
CA GLY A 23 7.73 -0.96 3.72
C GLY A 23 8.45 -0.16 2.64
N GLY A 24 8.61 1.14 2.84
CA GLY A 24 9.36 1.93 1.86
C GLY A 24 9.64 3.35 2.30
N TYR A 25 10.08 4.15 1.32
CA TYR A 25 10.48 5.53 1.52
C TYR A 25 9.78 6.44 0.52
N VAL A 26 9.29 7.58 1.01
CA VAL A 26 8.67 8.62 0.19
C VAL A 26 8.81 9.96 0.90
N ASP A 27 9.21 10.98 0.15
CA ASP A 27 9.28 12.36 0.66
C ASP A 27 9.95 12.45 2.03
N HIS A 28 11.22 12.06 2.09
CA HIS A 28 12.05 12.21 3.28
C HIS A 28 11.55 11.45 4.53
N GLY A 29 10.68 10.45 4.36
CA GLY A 29 10.09 9.67 5.44
C GLY A 29 9.80 8.24 5.02
N GLY A 30 9.62 7.37 6.01
CA GLY A 30 9.23 5.99 5.81
C GLY A 30 7.72 5.83 5.63
N TYR A 31 7.32 4.65 5.17
CA TYR A 31 5.92 4.22 5.22
C TYR A 31 5.79 2.71 5.39
N ILE A 32 4.63 2.28 5.87
CA ILE A 32 4.18 0.89 5.84
C ILE A 32 2.80 0.85 5.18
N ASN A 33 2.65 -0.02 4.18
CA ASN A 33 1.44 -0.18 3.39
C ASN A 33 0.86 -1.58 3.51
N CYS A 34 -0.46 -1.60 3.52
CA CYS A 34 -1.26 -2.77 3.18
C CYS A 34 -1.79 -2.58 1.75
N ILE A 35 -2.04 -3.69 1.04
CA ILE A 35 -2.73 -3.62 -0.25
C ILE A 35 -4.23 -3.52 -0.01
N GLY A 36 -4.82 -2.40 -0.42
CA GLY A 36 -6.25 -2.14 -0.34
C GLY A 36 -7.01 -2.50 -1.63
N PRO A 37 -8.20 -1.91 -1.81
CA PRO A 37 -8.99 -2.05 -3.03
C PRO A 37 -8.18 -1.69 -4.28
N SER A 38 -8.16 -2.59 -5.25
CA SER A 38 -7.31 -2.46 -6.44
C SER A 38 -7.85 -3.27 -7.62
N ILE A 39 -7.47 -2.83 -8.82
CA ILE A 39 -7.60 -3.61 -10.05
C ILE A 39 -6.34 -4.47 -10.17
N LYS A 40 -6.51 -5.79 -10.35
CA LYS A 40 -5.40 -6.76 -10.34
C LYS A 40 -5.36 -7.54 -11.65
N TYR A 41 -4.17 -7.67 -12.21
CA TYR A 41 -3.82 -8.69 -13.18
C TYR A 41 -3.09 -9.83 -12.49
N LEU A 42 -3.58 -11.05 -12.63
CA LEU A 42 -3.07 -12.24 -11.96
C LEU A 42 -2.62 -13.28 -12.99
N LYS A 43 -1.33 -13.62 -12.99
CA LYS A 43 -0.77 -14.73 -13.78
C LYS A 43 0.38 -15.36 -13.02
N LYS A 44 0.14 -16.49 -12.34
CA LYS A 44 1.16 -17.17 -11.52
C LYS A 44 2.50 -17.32 -12.27
N PRO A 45 3.65 -17.05 -11.64
CA PRO A 45 3.84 -16.65 -10.23
C PRO A 45 3.72 -15.13 -9.97
N PHE A 46 3.19 -14.37 -10.94
CA PHE A 46 3.22 -12.93 -10.98
C PHE A 46 1.83 -12.28 -10.79
N SER A 47 1.80 -11.14 -10.12
CA SER A 47 0.62 -10.27 -10.11
C SER A 47 1.02 -8.81 -10.17
N ILE A 48 0.26 -8.01 -10.93
CA ILE A 48 0.35 -6.55 -10.90
C ILE A 48 -0.98 -6.01 -10.38
N SER A 49 -0.93 -5.02 -9.52
CA SER A 49 -2.10 -4.28 -9.08
C SER A 49 -1.90 -2.78 -9.17
N ALA A 50 -2.99 -2.07 -9.45
CA ALA A 50 -3.08 -0.63 -9.30
C ALA A 50 -4.26 -0.33 -8.37
N GLY A 51 -4.04 0.47 -7.32
CA GLY A 51 -5.13 0.82 -6.43
C GLY A 51 -4.71 1.57 -5.18
N LEU A 52 -5.62 1.57 -4.20
CA LEU A 52 -5.48 2.29 -2.96
C LEU A 52 -4.55 1.56 -1.98
N LEU A 53 -3.77 2.35 -1.27
CA LEU A 53 -2.77 1.90 -0.30
C LEU A 53 -3.13 2.49 1.06
N PRO A 54 -3.83 1.73 1.93
CA PRO A 54 -3.91 2.06 3.35
C PRO A 54 -2.51 2.07 3.96
N SER A 55 -2.12 3.19 4.54
CA SER A 55 -0.73 3.48 4.87
C SER A 55 -0.55 4.09 6.24
N LEU A 56 0.56 3.74 6.89
CA LEU A 56 1.13 4.52 7.98
C LEU A 56 2.37 5.24 7.46
N ARG A 57 2.36 6.58 7.48
CA ARG A 57 3.52 7.41 7.17
C ARG A 57 4.34 7.61 8.44
N ILE A 58 5.65 7.49 8.32
CA ILE A 58 6.61 7.67 9.40
C ILE A 58 7.49 8.85 9.00
N LYS A 59 7.12 10.04 9.46
CA LYS A 59 7.80 11.29 9.08
C LYS A 59 7.68 12.32 10.18
N GLU A 60 8.80 12.93 10.53
CA GLU A 60 8.80 14.05 11.48
C GLU A 60 8.12 15.28 10.86
N ASP A 61 7.21 15.88 11.63
CA ASP A 61 6.56 17.12 11.25
C ASP A 61 7.44 18.33 11.62
N LYS A 62 8.03 18.94 10.60
CA LYS A 62 8.93 20.09 10.73
C LYS A 62 8.12 21.37 10.70
N VAL A 63 7.76 21.86 11.88
CA VAL A 63 7.01 23.11 12.09
C VAL A 63 7.85 24.17 12.80
N ALA A 64 7.42 25.42 12.77
CA ALA A 64 8.05 26.52 13.50
C ALA A 64 8.03 26.26 15.01
N ALA A 65 8.99 26.83 15.75
CA ALA A 65 9.08 26.69 17.19
C ALA A 65 7.79 27.17 17.88
N GLY A 66 7.25 26.33 18.78
CA GLY A 66 5.99 26.62 19.49
C GLY A 66 4.70 26.31 18.70
N ALA A 67 4.79 25.89 17.44
CA ALA A 67 3.63 25.45 16.68
C ALA A 67 3.20 24.02 17.05
N THR A 68 1.91 23.72 16.88
CA THR A 68 1.40 22.36 16.96
C THR A 68 1.99 21.52 15.82
N LYS A 69 2.31 20.25 16.12
CA LYS A 69 2.91 19.32 15.17
C LYS A 69 2.14 18.01 15.13
N ASN A 70 2.12 17.37 13.97
CA ASN A 70 1.58 16.03 13.80
C ASN A 70 2.42 14.98 14.55
N SER A 71 1.80 13.84 14.82
CA SER A 71 2.50 12.64 15.31
C SER A 71 3.59 12.20 14.32
N LEU A 72 4.65 11.57 14.83
CA LEU A 72 5.70 10.94 13.99
C LEU A 72 5.11 9.86 13.06
N ILE A 73 4.08 9.16 13.54
CA ILE A 73 3.35 8.14 12.79
C ILE A 73 1.94 8.65 12.53
N THR A 74 1.56 8.72 11.25
CA THR A 74 0.25 9.22 10.81
C THR A 74 -0.42 8.26 9.84
N PRO A 75 -1.75 8.09 9.93
CA PRO A 75 -2.49 7.38 8.90
C PRO A 75 -2.53 8.21 7.63
N SER A 76 -2.40 7.55 6.47
CA SER A 76 -2.62 8.19 5.17
C SER A 76 -3.23 7.18 4.19
N LEU A 77 -3.75 7.72 3.08
CA LEU A 77 -4.19 6.93 1.94
C LEU A 77 -3.31 7.27 0.74
N GLY A 78 -2.60 6.29 0.23
CA GLY A 78 -1.87 6.38 -1.03
C GLY A 78 -2.65 5.76 -2.19
N LEU A 79 -2.12 5.95 -3.38
CA LEU A 79 -2.44 5.14 -4.56
C LEU A 79 -1.14 4.62 -5.16
N GLY A 80 -1.14 3.50 -5.87
CA GLY A 80 0.11 3.07 -6.48
C GLY A 80 0.04 1.77 -7.25
N LEU A 81 1.19 1.43 -7.80
CA LEU A 81 1.42 0.18 -8.52
C LEU A 81 2.14 -0.79 -7.59
N THR A 82 1.67 -2.03 -7.53
CA THR A 82 2.35 -3.12 -6.82
C THR A 82 2.56 -4.27 -7.77
N ALA A 83 3.80 -4.72 -7.92
CA ALA A 83 4.14 -5.96 -8.59
C ALA A 83 4.54 -6.99 -7.54
N VAL A 84 4.02 -8.21 -7.64
CA VAL A 84 4.40 -9.32 -6.76
C VAL A 84 4.89 -10.47 -7.62
N PHE A 85 6.04 -11.02 -7.24
CA PHE A 85 6.60 -12.23 -7.83
C PHE A 85 6.90 -13.22 -6.72
N ASN A 86 6.23 -14.37 -6.73
CA ASN A 86 6.17 -15.30 -5.60
C ASN A 86 5.72 -14.56 -4.32
N HIS A 87 6.62 -14.40 -3.35
CA HIS A 87 6.38 -13.72 -2.09
C HIS A 87 6.97 -12.31 -2.03
N ILE A 88 7.70 -11.85 -3.06
CA ILE A 88 8.36 -10.55 -3.04
C ILE A 88 7.45 -9.53 -3.71
N ALA A 89 7.15 -8.44 -3.03
CA ALA A 89 6.38 -7.31 -3.54
C ALA A 89 7.28 -6.09 -3.78
N LEU A 90 7.20 -5.49 -4.97
CA LEU A 90 7.77 -4.19 -5.29
C LEU A 90 6.62 -3.20 -5.46
N GLN A 91 6.75 -2.01 -4.88
CA GLN A 91 5.69 -1.01 -4.91
C GLN A 91 6.21 0.38 -5.29
N LEU A 92 5.46 1.04 -6.16
CA LEU A 92 5.60 2.45 -6.50
C LEU A 92 4.36 3.18 -5.97
N PRO A 93 4.36 3.64 -4.71
CA PRO A 93 3.28 4.44 -4.18
C PRO A 93 3.38 5.90 -4.62
N LEU A 94 2.23 6.54 -4.66
CA LEU A 94 2.04 7.96 -4.86
C LEU A 94 1.17 8.49 -3.71
N TYR A 95 1.69 9.48 -2.99
CA TYR A 95 0.99 10.11 -1.88
C TYR A 95 0.79 11.59 -2.11
N TYR A 96 -0.40 12.08 -1.81
CA TYR A 96 -0.63 13.51 -1.72
C TYR A 96 -0.30 13.99 -0.30
N ASN A 97 0.63 14.92 -0.20
CA ASN A 97 0.83 15.67 1.02
C ASN A 97 -0.04 16.93 0.95
N ALA A 98 -0.86 17.15 1.97
CA ALA A 98 -1.69 18.33 2.04
C ALA A 98 -0.83 19.60 2.18
N LYS A 99 -1.37 20.72 1.67
CA LYS A 99 -0.80 22.05 1.87
C LYS A 99 -0.64 22.33 3.37
N THR A 100 0.48 22.96 3.74
CA THR A 100 0.70 23.52 5.08
C THR A 100 0.78 25.05 5.01
N SER A 101 0.94 25.71 6.15
CA SER A 101 1.18 27.15 6.22
C SER A 101 2.49 27.58 5.53
N ALA A 102 3.44 26.65 5.36
CA ALA A 102 4.78 26.92 4.84
C ALA A 102 5.07 26.27 3.48
N LYS A 103 4.26 25.31 3.01
CA LYS A 103 4.49 24.57 1.76
C LYS A 103 3.18 24.26 1.03
N ASN A 104 3.24 24.26 -0.29
CA ASN A 104 2.14 23.81 -1.14
C ASN A 104 1.89 22.31 -0.99
N GLY A 105 0.67 21.88 -1.30
CA GLY A 105 0.35 20.46 -1.39
C GLY A 105 0.92 19.88 -2.68
N GLU A 106 1.45 18.67 -2.60
CA GLU A 106 2.15 18.04 -3.73
C GLU A 106 2.06 16.52 -3.68
N TRP A 107 2.11 15.90 -4.86
CA TRP A 107 2.17 14.46 -5.02
C TRP A 107 3.61 13.98 -4.97
N ASN A 108 3.86 12.94 -4.18
CA ASN A 108 5.19 12.37 -3.99
C ASN A 108 5.19 10.91 -4.40
N VAL A 109 6.11 10.57 -5.30
CA VAL A 109 6.38 9.18 -5.69
C VAL A 109 7.38 8.59 -4.70
N GLY A 110 7.08 7.39 -4.22
CA GLY A 110 7.96 6.59 -3.39
C GLY A 110 8.39 5.30 -4.04
N VAL A 111 9.13 4.52 -3.28
CA VAL A 111 9.48 3.14 -3.62
C VAL A 111 9.45 2.29 -2.35
N GLY A 112 9.02 1.04 -2.48
CA GLY A 112 9.00 0.10 -1.36
C GLY A 112 9.16 -1.34 -1.79
N LEU A 113 9.58 -2.13 -0.80
CA LEU A 113 9.75 -3.57 -0.88
C LEU A 113 8.87 -4.22 0.19
N GLY A 114 8.27 -5.33 -0.16
CA GLY A 114 7.33 -6.01 0.70
C GLY A 114 7.34 -7.51 0.55
N TYR A 115 6.52 -8.13 1.37
CA TYR A 115 6.33 -9.57 1.41
C TYR A 115 4.84 -9.89 1.27
N LYS A 116 4.52 -10.89 0.45
CA LYS A 116 3.20 -11.50 0.32
C LYS A 116 3.22 -12.88 0.96
N LEU A 117 2.34 -13.08 1.94
CA LEU A 117 2.10 -14.38 2.59
C LEU A 117 1.63 -15.44 1.60
#